data_AF-A0A3D0DGT2-F1
#
_entry.id   AF-A0A3D0DGT2-F1
#
_cell.length_a   1.000
_cell.length_b   1.000
_cell.length_c   1.000
_cell.angle_alpha   90.00
_cell.angle_beta   90.00
_cell.angle_gamma   90.00
#
_symmetry.space_group_name_H-M   'P 1'
#
loop_
_entity.id
_entity.type
_entity.pdbx_description
1 polymer ?
#
loop_
_entity_poly.entity_id
_entity_poly.type
_entity_poly.pdbx_seq_one_letter_code
_entity_poly.pdbx_strand_id
1 'polypeptide(L)'
;MLSALITILGGSSSPQKGEATGMVLSHAGTSSPMGAGADSCRICHQGGSFDLAAESDLNCFRCHRDTQTKALKAYKHTEVIHDKYPTVSCEGCHKLHKAEGSALLSQDESALCRGCHPEDGASNTHPVVDMESGKGQIITGGDGRPLTCASHCHDVHGTDYKYMCRLEPGRELCISCHKDFGK
;
A
#
# COMPACT_ATOMS: atom_id res chain seq x y z
N MET A 1 -30.79 55.05 26.69
CA MET A 1 -29.38 55.38 26.99
C MET A 1 -28.89 54.30 27.96
N LEU A 2 -28.16 53.25 27.64
CA LEU A 2 -27.25 52.86 26.56
C LEU A 2 -27.43 51.35 26.30
N SER A 3 -27.46 50.93 25.03
CA SER A 3 -27.33 49.54 24.62
C SER A 3 -25.85 49.12 24.67
N ALA A 4 -25.52 48.03 25.36
CA ALA A 4 -24.20 47.42 25.30
C ALA A 4 -24.16 46.40 24.15
N LEU A 5 -23.48 46.74 23.06
CA LEU A 5 -23.07 45.78 22.03
C LEU A 5 -21.97 44.88 22.60
N ILE A 6 -22.25 43.58 22.74
CA ILE A 6 -21.22 42.56 22.93
C ILE A 6 -20.85 42.06 21.54
N THR A 7 -19.70 42.53 21.05
CA THR A 7 -19.07 42.05 19.82
C THR A 7 -18.50 40.65 20.09
N ILE A 8 -19.16 39.62 19.55
CA ILE A 8 -18.63 38.25 19.51
C ILE A 8 -17.56 38.24 18.41
N LEU A 9 -16.29 38.29 18.79
CA LEU A 9 -15.18 38.06 17.87
C LEU A 9 -15.19 36.58 17.48
N GLY A 10 -15.47 36.33 16.20
CA GLY A 10 -15.43 35.02 15.57
C GLY A 10 -14.03 34.40 15.66
N GLY A 11 -14.00 33.14 16.07
CA GLY A 11 -12.80 32.32 16.09
C GLY A 11 -12.34 31.96 14.67
N SER A 12 -11.03 32.00 14.48
CA SER A 12 -10.34 31.32 13.39
C SER A 12 -9.21 30.46 13.99
N SER A 13 -9.56 29.50 14.84
CA SER A 13 -8.67 28.37 15.09
C SER A 13 -8.79 27.43 13.91
N SER A 14 -7.75 27.43 13.07
CA SER A 14 -7.55 26.44 12.02
C SER A 14 -7.77 25.03 12.58
N PRO A 15 -8.41 24.10 11.86
CA PRO A 15 -8.55 22.73 12.32
C PRO A 15 -7.15 22.13 12.44
N GLN A 16 -6.73 21.88 13.68
CA GLN A 16 -5.58 21.07 13.97
C GLN A 16 -5.85 19.68 13.37
N LYS A 17 -4.95 19.24 12.49
CA LYS A 17 -4.92 17.88 11.98
C LYS A 17 -5.04 16.93 13.16
N GLY A 18 -6.11 16.13 13.12
CA GLY A 18 -6.45 15.17 14.16
C GLY A 18 -5.26 14.30 14.53
N GLU A 19 -5.09 14.14 15.83
CA GLU A 19 -4.23 13.18 16.47
C GLU A 19 -4.64 11.77 16.02
N ALA A 20 -3.78 11.13 15.23
CA ALA A 20 -3.79 9.69 15.08
C ALA A 20 -3.06 9.09 16.30
N THR A 21 -3.79 8.87 17.38
CA THR A 21 -3.38 8.02 18.49
C THR A 21 -3.46 6.57 18.03
N GLY A 22 -2.37 6.08 17.48
CA GLY A 22 -2.24 4.69 17.03
C GLY A 22 -0.80 4.46 16.63
N MET A 23 -0.10 3.66 17.43
CA MET A 23 1.31 3.32 17.30
C MET A 23 1.66 2.99 15.84
N VAL A 24 2.34 3.91 15.16
CA VAL A 24 2.85 3.70 13.81
C VAL A 24 4.10 2.84 13.93
N LEU A 25 3.91 1.52 13.88
CA LEU A 25 5.00 0.60 13.62
C LEU A 25 5.52 0.89 12.20
N SER A 26 6.62 1.66 12.16
CA SER A 26 7.65 1.69 11.12
C SER A 26 7.26 2.16 9.70
N HIS A 27 7.63 3.36 9.22
CA HIS A 27 8.35 4.49 9.82
C HIS A 27 7.94 5.81 9.11
N ALA A 28 7.61 6.84 9.88
CA ALA A 28 7.74 8.22 9.41
C ALA A 28 9.22 8.63 9.50
N GLY A 29 9.81 9.06 8.39
CA GLY A 29 11.24 9.42 8.31
C GLY A 29 12.13 8.23 7.95
N THR A 30 12.00 7.73 6.71
CA THR A 30 13.06 6.95 6.05
C THR A 30 14.40 7.61 6.37
N SER A 31 15.32 6.85 6.95
CA SER A 31 16.60 7.37 7.44
C SER A 31 17.36 8.00 6.28
N SER A 32 17.40 9.33 6.26
CA SER A 32 18.42 10.01 5.50
C SER A 32 19.77 9.65 6.13
N PRO A 33 20.82 9.41 5.33
CA PRO A 33 22.17 9.08 5.83
C PRO A 33 22.77 10.15 6.75
N MET A 34 22.09 11.29 6.91
CA MET A 34 22.51 12.45 7.70
C MET A 34 21.44 12.92 8.71
N GLY A 35 20.37 12.16 8.95
CA GLY A 35 19.27 12.55 9.86
C GLY A 35 19.25 11.78 11.19
N ALA A 36 18.34 12.13 12.09
CA ALA A 36 18.16 11.50 13.42
C ALA A 36 17.84 9.98 13.39
N GLY A 37 17.70 9.39 12.20
CA GLY A 37 17.57 7.95 11.98
C GLY A 37 18.81 7.29 11.38
N ALA A 38 19.95 7.97 11.23
CA ALA A 38 21.15 7.40 10.57
C ALA A 38 21.68 6.13 11.26
N ASP A 39 21.41 5.93 12.56
CA ASP A 39 21.76 4.71 13.27
C ASP A 39 20.94 3.49 12.82
N SER A 40 19.75 3.71 12.25
CA SER A 40 18.90 2.67 11.67
C SER A 40 19.46 2.12 10.36
N CYS A 41 20.44 2.79 9.73
CA CYS A 41 21.10 2.29 8.52
C CYS A 41 21.71 0.91 8.75
N ARG A 42 22.20 0.62 9.97
CA ARG A 42 22.82 -0.68 10.33
C ARG A 42 21.84 -1.85 10.39
N ILE A 43 20.53 -1.58 10.32
CA ILE A 43 19.50 -2.62 10.26
C ILE A 43 19.60 -3.37 8.93
N CYS A 44 19.89 -2.64 7.85
CA CYS A 44 20.00 -3.17 6.50
C CYS A 44 21.44 -3.22 5.97
N HIS A 45 22.34 -2.36 6.49
CA HIS A 45 23.73 -2.26 6.03
C HIS A 45 24.75 -2.81 7.04
N GLN A 46 25.86 -3.36 6.54
CA GLN A 46 26.92 -3.97 7.36
C GLN A 46 28.07 -2.98 7.65
N GLY A 47 28.63 -3.00 8.86
CA GLY A 47 30.01 -2.56 9.11
C GLY A 47 30.34 -1.08 8.89
N GLY A 48 29.34 -0.22 8.65
CA GLY A 48 29.58 1.19 8.27
C GLY A 48 29.87 1.39 6.78
N SER A 49 29.71 0.36 5.95
CA SER A 49 29.68 0.48 4.49
C SER A 49 28.23 0.55 3.97
N PHE A 50 28.07 0.69 2.65
CA PHE A 50 26.77 0.61 1.98
C PHE A 50 26.38 -0.82 1.59
N ASP A 51 27.19 -1.82 1.93
CA ASP A 51 26.89 -3.22 1.63
C ASP A 51 25.69 -3.71 2.45
N LEU A 52 24.85 -4.54 1.85
CA LEU A 52 23.70 -5.13 2.52
C LEU A 52 24.13 -6.22 3.51
N ALA A 53 23.44 -6.29 4.65
CA ALA A 53 23.71 -7.26 5.72
C ALA A 53 23.17 -8.68 5.41
N ALA A 54 22.39 -8.83 4.33
CA ALA A 54 21.93 -10.09 3.75
C ALA A 54 21.46 -9.84 2.31
N GLU A 55 21.06 -10.91 1.60
CA GLU A 55 20.31 -10.80 0.34
C GLU A 55 19.06 -9.92 0.50
N SER A 56 18.64 -9.27 -0.60
CA SER A 56 17.56 -8.27 -0.63
C SER A 56 16.33 -8.70 0.16
N ASP A 57 15.77 -9.86 -0.17
CA ASP A 57 14.50 -10.33 0.38
C ASP A 57 14.64 -10.72 1.86
N LEU A 58 15.79 -11.30 2.22
CA LEU A 58 16.09 -11.66 3.61
C LEU A 58 16.17 -10.43 4.51
N ASN A 59 16.59 -9.27 4.00
CA ASN A 59 16.55 -8.03 4.77
C ASN A 59 15.11 -7.62 5.10
N CYS A 60 14.17 -7.79 4.17
CA CYS A 60 12.76 -7.48 4.39
C CYS A 60 12.11 -8.44 5.40
N PHE A 61 12.38 -9.75 5.27
CA PHE A 61 11.72 -10.78 6.06
C PHE A 61 12.14 -10.86 7.53
N ARG A 62 13.25 -10.20 7.91
CA ARG A 62 13.64 -10.03 9.33
C ARG A 62 12.49 -9.44 10.16
N CYS A 63 11.77 -8.49 9.59
CA CYS A 63 10.63 -7.83 10.22
C CYS A 63 9.29 -8.24 9.59
N HIS A 64 9.22 -8.43 8.27
CA HIS A 64 7.97 -8.73 7.55
C HIS A 64 7.72 -10.23 7.40
N ARG A 65 7.59 -10.95 8.52
CA ARG A 65 7.38 -12.42 8.52
C ARG A 65 6.05 -12.85 7.89
N ASP A 66 5.02 -12.05 8.03
CA ASP A 66 3.72 -12.32 7.38
C ASP A 66 3.84 -12.21 5.87
N THR A 67 4.59 -11.22 5.38
CA THR A 67 4.90 -11.07 3.96
C THR A 67 5.75 -12.24 3.46
N GLN A 68 6.74 -12.68 4.24
CA GLN A 68 7.52 -13.88 3.93
C GLN A 68 6.60 -15.10 3.75
N THR A 69 5.65 -15.30 4.67
CA THR A 69 4.70 -16.40 4.62
C THR A 69 3.84 -16.35 3.36
N LYS A 70 3.39 -15.15 2.96
CA LYS A 70 2.62 -14.94 1.72
C LYS A 70 3.46 -15.17 0.46
N ALA A 71 4.73 -14.73 0.45
CA ALA A 71 5.66 -14.91 -0.66
C ALA A 71 5.99 -16.38 -0.94
N LEU A 72 5.69 -17.28 0.00
CA LEU A 72 5.83 -18.73 -0.20
C LEU A 72 4.58 -19.37 -0.82
N LYS A 73 3.46 -18.66 -0.94
CA LYS A 73 2.22 -19.20 -1.48
C LYS A 73 2.29 -19.44 -3.00
N ALA A 74 1.33 -20.22 -3.48
CA ALA A 74 1.30 -20.70 -4.87
C ALA A 74 1.14 -19.55 -5.88
N TYR A 75 0.20 -18.63 -5.64
CA TYR A 75 -0.08 -17.52 -6.55
C TYR A 75 0.52 -16.24 -6.01
N LYS A 76 1.54 -15.72 -6.69
CA LYS A 76 2.26 -14.50 -6.31
C LYS A 76 2.81 -13.85 -7.57
N HIS A 77 3.16 -12.57 -7.49
CA HIS A 77 3.96 -11.97 -8.54
C HIS A 77 5.29 -12.72 -8.60
N THR A 78 5.64 -13.17 -9.80
CA THR A 78 6.84 -13.94 -10.08
C THR A 78 7.49 -13.36 -11.32
N GLU A 79 8.75 -13.70 -11.54
CA GLU A 79 9.46 -13.29 -12.74
C GLU A 79 8.71 -13.80 -13.97
N VAL A 80 8.11 -12.87 -14.70
CA VAL A 80 7.63 -13.12 -16.04
C VAL A 80 8.87 -12.92 -16.92
N ILE A 81 9.34 -13.97 -17.60
CA ILE A 81 10.43 -13.80 -18.56
C ILE A 81 9.88 -12.96 -19.70
N HIS A 82 10.22 -11.70 -19.72
CA HIS A 82 9.93 -10.84 -20.84
C HIS A 82 10.87 -9.63 -20.85
N ASP A 83 10.91 -8.96 -22.00
CA ASP A 83 11.86 -7.90 -22.35
C ASP A 83 11.44 -6.49 -21.91
N LYS A 84 10.22 -6.31 -21.37
CA LYS A 84 9.58 -4.99 -21.20
C LYS A 84 9.43 -4.48 -19.76
N TYR A 85 9.46 -5.33 -18.75
CA TYR A 85 9.15 -5.00 -17.35
C TYR A 85 10.24 -5.64 -16.49
N PRO A 86 10.58 -5.01 -15.36
CA PRO A 86 11.65 -5.48 -14.50
C PRO A 86 11.31 -6.81 -13.83
N THR A 87 12.34 -7.55 -13.44
CA THR A 87 12.22 -8.71 -12.54
C THR A 87 11.44 -8.31 -11.28
N VAL A 88 10.49 -9.14 -10.87
CA VAL A 88 9.71 -8.92 -9.66
C VAL A 88 10.61 -9.16 -8.44
N SER A 89 11.05 -8.07 -7.79
CA SER A 89 11.73 -8.08 -6.50
C SER A 89 11.01 -7.16 -5.51
N CYS A 90 11.37 -7.23 -4.22
CA CYS A 90 10.86 -6.30 -3.22
C CYS A 90 11.09 -4.83 -3.62
N GLU A 91 12.28 -4.52 -4.14
CA GLU A 91 12.68 -3.17 -4.56
C GLU A 91 12.11 -2.73 -5.90
N GLY A 92 11.58 -3.66 -6.71
CA GLY A 92 10.88 -3.32 -7.94
C GLY A 92 9.62 -2.48 -7.65
N CYS A 93 8.96 -2.75 -6.53
CA CYS A 93 7.77 -2.04 -6.07
C CYS A 93 8.05 -1.07 -4.92
N HIS A 94 8.90 -1.45 -3.96
CA HIS A 94 9.20 -0.65 -2.76
C HIS A 94 10.55 0.09 -2.86
N LYS A 95 10.64 1.28 -2.30
CA LYS A 95 11.84 2.13 -2.34
C LYS A 95 12.15 2.70 -0.96
N LEU A 96 13.05 2.04 -0.24
CA LEU A 96 13.27 2.26 1.20
C LEU A 96 13.86 3.64 1.56
N HIS A 97 14.61 4.28 0.66
CA HIS A 97 15.26 5.57 0.94
C HIS A 97 14.50 6.78 0.41
N LYS A 98 13.72 6.62 -0.66
CA LYS A 98 13.07 7.71 -1.41
C LYS A 98 11.79 7.23 -2.08
N ALA A 99 10.89 6.68 -1.28
CA ALA A 99 9.55 6.34 -1.75
C ALA A 99 8.77 7.60 -2.15
N GLU A 100 7.90 7.44 -3.14
CA GLU A 100 6.98 8.48 -3.60
C GLU A 100 5.55 8.16 -3.17
N GLY A 101 5.21 6.87 -3.08
CA GLY A 101 3.91 6.38 -2.64
C GLY A 101 3.88 5.92 -1.17
N SER A 102 2.67 5.70 -0.69
CA SER A 102 2.39 5.09 0.62
C SER A 102 3.04 3.71 0.76
N ALA A 103 3.29 3.24 1.98
CA ALA A 103 3.93 1.94 2.25
C ALA A 103 5.27 1.74 1.50
N LEU A 104 6.00 2.85 1.32
CA LEU A 104 7.28 2.92 0.62
C LEU A 104 7.22 2.56 -0.87
N LEU A 105 6.08 2.71 -1.55
CA LEU A 105 6.03 2.42 -2.99
C LEU A 105 6.89 3.41 -3.80
N SER A 106 7.47 2.92 -4.90
CA SER A 106 8.31 3.71 -5.80
C SER A 106 7.55 4.84 -6.51
N GLN A 107 6.22 4.70 -6.61
CA GLN A 107 5.26 5.64 -7.17
C GLN A 107 3.88 5.40 -6.53
N ASP A 108 2.86 6.14 -6.95
CA ASP A 108 1.46 5.87 -6.57
C ASP A 108 1.04 4.42 -6.92
N GLU A 109 0.19 3.77 -6.11
CA GLU A 109 -0.19 2.36 -6.28
C GLU A 109 -0.75 2.09 -7.67
N SER A 110 -1.70 2.90 -8.13
CA SER A 110 -2.37 2.69 -9.40
C SER A 110 -1.41 2.92 -10.58
N ALA A 111 -0.53 3.91 -10.47
CA ALA A 111 0.54 4.12 -11.45
C ALA A 111 1.54 2.97 -11.49
N LEU A 112 1.92 2.43 -10.31
CA LEU A 112 2.82 1.28 -10.19
C LEU A 112 2.26 0.05 -10.88
N CYS A 113 0.99 -0.28 -10.62
CA CYS A 113 0.32 -1.41 -11.25
C CYS A 113 0.29 -1.24 -12.78
N ARG A 114 -0.09 -0.05 -13.28
CA ARG A 114 -0.16 0.23 -14.72
C ARG A 114 1.18 0.22 -15.43
N GLY A 115 2.29 0.39 -14.71
CA GLY A 115 3.64 0.29 -15.27
C GLY A 115 3.90 -1.07 -15.93
N CYS A 116 3.34 -2.15 -15.37
CA CYS A 116 3.46 -3.51 -15.91
C CYS A 116 2.12 -4.07 -16.45
N HIS A 117 0.99 -3.54 -15.98
CA HIS A 117 -0.36 -3.88 -16.44
C HIS A 117 -0.99 -2.69 -17.19
N PRO A 118 -0.48 -2.34 -18.39
CA PRO A 118 -0.89 -1.14 -19.12
C PRO A 118 -2.27 -1.26 -19.78
N GLU A 119 -2.77 -2.49 -19.96
CA GLU A 119 -4.12 -2.71 -20.45
C GLU A 119 -5.09 -2.59 -19.27
N ASP A 120 -6.11 -1.73 -19.40
CA ASP A 120 -7.24 -1.58 -18.46
C ASP A 120 -8.05 -2.89 -18.28
N GLY A 121 -7.60 -4.00 -18.88
CA GLY A 121 -8.20 -5.33 -18.89
C GLY A 121 -8.18 -6.07 -17.55
N ALA A 122 -7.75 -5.43 -16.46
CA ALA A 122 -8.08 -5.84 -15.09
C ALA A 122 -9.57 -5.57 -14.80
N SER A 123 -10.40 -6.27 -15.56
CA SER A 123 -11.77 -6.67 -15.26
C SER A 123 -12.84 -5.57 -15.19
N ASN A 124 -13.75 -5.60 -16.17
CA ASN A 124 -15.09 -5.02 -16.09
C ASN A 124 -15.96 -5.62 -14.96
N THR A 125 -15.36 -6.36 -14.01
CA THR A 125 -16.09 -7.10 -12.97
C THR A 125 -16.25 -6.30 -11.69
N HIS A 126 -15.36 -5.36 -11.39
CA HIS A 126 -15.56 -4.46 -10.26
C HIS A 126 -14.82 -3.11 -10.45
N PRO A 127 -15.48 -1.97 -10.22
CA PRO A 127 -14.82 -0.67 -10.18
C PRO A 127 -13.77 -0.60 -9.06
N VAL A 128 -12.59 -0.08 -9.39
CA VAL A 128 -11.53 0.26 -8.42
C VAL A 128 -11.18 1.75 -8.58
N VAL A 129 -10.73 2.37 -7.49
CA VAL A 129 -10.37 3.79 -7.50
C VAL A 129 -9.23 4.07 -8.50
N ASP A 130 -9.23 5.27 -9.06
CA ASP A 130 -8.20 5.75 -10.00
C ASP A 130 -8.00 4.90 -11.27
N MET A 131 -9.01 4.09 -11.61
CA MET A 131 -9.18 3.40 -12.90
C MET A 131 -10.43 3.92 -13.61
N GLU A 132 -10.48 3.81 -14.94
CA GLU A 132 -11.60 4.35 -15.73
C GLU A 132 -12.94 3.71 -15.30
N SER A 133 -12.94 2.43 -14.89
CA SER A 133 -14.13 1.72 -14.41
C SER A 133 -14.72 2.29 -13.11
N GLY A 134 -13.90 2.94 -12.26
CA GLY A 134 -14.30 3.51 -10.97
C GLY A 134 -14.15 5.03 -10.89
N LYS A 135 -13.90 5.70 -12.03
CA LYS A 135 -13.59 7.13 -12.09
C LYS A 135 -14.71 7.97 -11.48
N GLY A 136 -14.34 8.82 -10.52
CA GLY A 136 -15.27 9.69 -9.81
C GLY A 136 -16.09 9.00 -8.71
N GLN A 137 -15.80 7.73 -8.40
CA GLN A 137 -16.43 7.00 -7.30
C GLN A 137 -15.38 6.55 -6.29
N ILE A 138 -15.62 6.80 -5.00
CA ILE A 138 -14.86 6.19 -3.91
C ILE A 138 -15.70 5.05 -3.38
N ILE A 139 -15.37 3.83 -3.80
CA ILE A 139 -16.01 2.62 -3.31
C ILE A 139 -15.14 2.08 -2.18
N THR A 140 -15.75 1.84 -1.03
CA THR A 140 -15.04 1.37 0.16
C THR A 140 -15.47 -0.05 0.51
N GLY A 141 -14.51 -0.83 1.03
CA GLY A 141 -14.80 -2.15 1.58
C GLY A 141 -15.51 -2.04 2.92
N GLY A 142 -15.84 -3.20 3.49
CA GLY A 142 -16.46 -3.27 4.82
C GLY A 142 -15.58 -2.73 5.96
N ASP A 143 -14.28 -2.51 5.70
CA ASP A 143 -13.34 -1.89 6.62
C ASP A 143 -13.16 -0.38 6.41
N GLY A 144 -13.92 0.22 5.49
CA GLY A 144 -13.88 1.65 5.18
C GLY A 144 -12.71 2.09 4.29
N ARG A 145 -11.81 1.19 3.87
CA ARG A 145 -10.70 1.54 2.97
C ARG A 145 -11.17 1.58 1.51
N PRO A 146 -10.62 2.48 0.68
CA PRO A 146 -10.91 2.49 -0.75
C PRO A 146 -10.56 1.15 -1.42
N LEU A 147 -11.38 0.73 -2.37
CA LEU A 147 -11.09 -0.40 -3.25
C LEU A 147 -10.02 0.00 -4.26
N THR A 148 -8.80 -0.46 -4.04
CA THR A 148 -7.67 -0.39 -4.96
C THR A 148 -7.43 -1.80 -5.53
N CYS A 149 -6.44 -1.92 -6.42
CA CYS A 149 -5.97 -3.20 -6.92
C CYS A 149 -5.63 -4.16 -5.76
N ALA A 150 -4.84 -3.69 -4.79
CA ALA A 150 -4.27 -4.54 -3.74
C ALA A 150 -5.04 -4.52 -2.41
N SER A 151 -6.05 -3.67 -2.23
CA SER A 151 -6.66 -3.50 -0.89
C SER A 151 -7.60 -4.66 -0.50
N HIS A 152 -8.48 -5.11 -1.39
CA HIS A 152 -9.55 -6.07 -1.05
C HIS A 152 -9.60 -7.30 -1.95
N CYS A 153 -9.16 -7.17 -3.20
CA CYS A 153 -9.25 -8.26 -4.17
C CYS A 153 -7.93 -8.99 -4.31
N HIS A 154 -6.82 -8.28 -4.57
CA HIS A 154 -5.52 -8.92 -4.78
C HIS A 154 -4.61 -8.77 -3.56
N ASP A 155 -3.80 -9.79 -3.24
CA ASP A 155 -2.63 -9.64 -2.37
C ASP A 155 -1.37 -9.83 -3.20
N VAL A 156 -0.67 -8.72 -3.45
CA VAL A 156 0.49 -8.67 -4.35
C VAL A 156 1.69 -9.50 -3.85
N HIS A 157 1.70 -9.84 -2.56
CA HIS A 157 2.76 -10.63 -1.94
C HIS A 157 2.51 -12.13 -2.02
N GLY A 158 1.26 -12.54 -2.31
CA GLY A 158 0.91 -13.93 -2.57
C GLY A 158 -0.31 -14.44 -1.82
N THR A 159 -1.04 -15.36 -2.48
CA THR A 159 -2.25 -16.01 -1.97
C THR A 159 -2.32 -17.47 -2.41
N ASP A 160 -3.27 -18.20 -1.81
CA ASP A 160 -3.56 -19.58 -2.17
C ASP A 160 -4.60 -19.67 -3.32
N TYR A 161 -5.11 -18.52 -3.76
CA TYR A 161 -6.19 -18.41 -4.74
C TYR A 161 -5.68 -17.85 -6.07
N LYS A 162 -6.26 -18.32 -7.18
CA LYS A 162 -5.89 -17.88 -8.53
C LYS A 162 -6.01 -16.36 -8.68
N TYR A 163 -5.20 -15.82 -9.58
CA TYR A 163 -5.12 -14.37 -9.84
C TYR A 163 -4.70 -13.55 -8.61
N MET A 164 -4.07 -14.21 -7.64
CA MET A 164 -3.66 -13.61 -6.38
C MET A 164 -4.82 -13.02 -5.59
N CYS A 165 -6.03 -13.56 -5.77
CA CYS A 165 -7.20 -13.11 -5.05
C CYS A 165 -7.08 -13.40 -3.55
N ARG A 166 -7.65 -12.55 -2.70
CA ARG A 166 -7.66 -12.72 -1.24
C ARG A 166 -8.59 -13.85 -0.77
N LEU A 167 -9.55 -14.22 -1.61
CA LEU A 167 -10.50 -15.33 -1.45
C LEU A 167 -10.63 -16.08 -2.78
N GLU A 168 -11.33 -17.21 -2.77
CA GLU A 168 -11.63 -17.96 -3.99
C GLU A 168 -12.34 -17.03 -5.01
N PRO A 169 -11.76 -16.85 -6.22
CA PRO A 169 -12.34 -15.95 -7.21
C PRO A 169 -13.72 -16.42 -7.64
N GLY A 170 -14.65 -15.47 -7.78
CA GLY A 170 -16.06 -15.74 -8.06
C GLY A 170 -16.92 -15.50 -6.83
N ARG A 171 -17.89 -16.40 -6.57
CA ARG A 171 -18.96 -16.18 -5.58
C ARG A 171 -18.43 -15.74 -4.22
N GLU A 172 -17.45 -16.47 -3.66
CA GLU A 172 -16.96 -16.24 -2.30
C GLU A 172 -16.30 -14.87 -2.13
N LEU A 173 -15.53 -14.43 -3.13
CA LEU A 173 -14.97 -13.08 -3.14
C LEU A 173 -16.06 -12.01 -3.27
N CYS A 174 -17.06 -12.20 -4.13
CA CYS A 174 -18.10 -11.19 -4.34
C CYS A 174 -18.97 -11.01 -3.08
N ILE A 175 -19.42 -12.11 -2.47
CA ILE A 175 -20.35 -12.07 -1.33
C ILE A 175 -19.67 -11.67 -0.02
N SER A 176 -18.34 -11.57 0.03
CA SER A 176 -17.64 -11.03 1.20
C SER A 176 -18.08 -9.59 1.50
N CYS A 177 -18.42 -8.84 0.45
CA CYS A 177 -18.98 -7.48 0.52
C CYS A 177 -20.46 -7.47 0.14
N HIS A 178 -20.85 -8.19 -0.93
CA HIS A 178 -22.22 -8.26 -1.44
C HIS A 178 -23.06 -9.33 -0.71
N LYS A 179 -23.10 -9.28 0.62
CA LYS A 179 -23.71 -10.33 1.48
C LYS A 179 -25.17 -10.62 1.18
N ASP A 180 -25.92 -9.62 0.69
CA ASP A 180 -27.32 -9.80 0.32
C ASP A 180 -27.54 -10.71 -0.90
N PHE A 181 -26.50 -10.90 -1.73
CA PHE A 181 -26.50 -11.84 -2.85
C PHE A 181 -26.02 -13.25 -2.45
N GLY A 182 -25.58 -13.42 -1.20
CA GLY A 182 -25.11 -14.69 -0.65
C GLY A 182 -26.19 -15.53 0.04
N LYS A 183 -27.42 -15.01 0.12
CA LYS A 183 -28.60 -15.64 0.75
C LYS A 183 -29.24 -16.68 -0.16
#